data_AF-A0A8T9CIL6-F1
#
_entry.id   AF-A0A8T9CIL6-F1
#
_cell.length_a   1.000
_cell.length_b   1.000
_cell.length_c   1.000
_cell.angle_alpha   90.00
_cell.angle_beta   90.00
_cell.angle_gamma   90.00
#
_symmetry.space_group_name_H-M   'P 1'
#
loop_
_entity.id
_entity.type
_entity.pdbx_description
1 polymer ?
#
loop_
_entity_poly.entity_id
_entity_poly.type
_entity_poly.pdbx_seq_one_letter_code
_entity_poly.pdbx_strand_id
1 'polypeptide(L)'
;VYCDNNTNGNFESEHVYAWVNPYPGVQDRYYQLGVTYNGVDYDANQGKSRIDTNQCIDSKNIDIYTPEQIIAMGWQNKICSGDPANIHMSRTFLARMRLYVKIREMPPHDYQSTLSDYIVVQFDGAGSVNEDPTAQNLKYHITGLENIRVLDCSVNFSISPETQVIDFGKFNLLDIRRHTMSKTFSIKTTKSQNDQCTDGFKVSSSFYTEETLVEEDKALLIGNG
;
A
#
# COMPACT_ATOMS: atom_id res chain seq x y z
N VAL A 1 -12.36 -9.94 -5.23
CA VAL A 1 -12.95 -10.65 -4.07
C VAL A 1 -14.26 -11.26 -4.54
N TYR A 2 -14.45 -12.55 -4.29
CA TYR A 2 -15.71 -13.26 -4.52
C TYR A 2 -16.26 -13.69 -3.17
N CYS A 3 -17.52 -13.41 -2.91
CA CYS A 3 -18.21 -13.78 -1.68
C CYS A 3 -19.56 -14.39 -2.03
N ASP A 4 -19.94 -15.45 -1.34
CA ASP A 4 -21.22 -16.12 -1.46
C ASP A 4 -21.61 -16.73 -0.10
N ASN A 5 -22.62 -17.62 -0.12
CA ASN A 5 -22.91 -18.51 1.00
C ASN A 5 -23.42 -17.83 2.28
N ASN A 6 -24.15 -16.73 2.16
CA ASN A 6 -25.01 -16.27 3.24
C ASN A 6 -26.11 -17.31 3.49
N THR A 7 -26.01 -18.05 4.60
CA THR A 7 -26.96 -19.10 5.00
C THR A 7 -27.84 -18.67 6.18
N ASN A 8 -27.98 -17.37 6.42
CA ASN A 8 -28.78 -16.85 7.53
C ASN A 8 -30.18 -17.47 7.54
N GLY A 9 -30.52 -18.16 8.64
CA GLY A 9 -31.78 -18.90 8.80
C GLY A 9 -33.02 -18.01 8.86
N ASN A 10 -32.87 -16.72 9.14
CA ASN A 10 -33.95 -15.73 9.13
C ASN A 10 -34.14 -15.04 7.77
N PHE A 11 -33.48 -15.56 6.72
CA PHE A 11 -33.51 -15.02 5.36
C PHE A 11 -32.90 -13.63 5.20
N GLU A 12 -32.24 -13.11 6.24
CA GLU A 12 -31.65 -11.77 6.21
C GLU A 12 -30.43 -11.72 5.29
N SER A 13 -30.33 -10.64 4.51
CA SER A 13 -29.12 -10.27 3.80
C SER A 13 -27.95 -10.01 4.76
N GLU A 14 -26.73 -10.14 4.24
CA GLU A 14 -25.51 -9.90 5.01
C GLU A 14 -24.58 -8.95 4.26
N HIS A 15 -24.06 -7.96 4.99
CA HIS A 15 -23.01 -7.08 4.50
C HIS A 15 -21.64 -7.72 4.65
N VAL A 16 -20.82 -7.58 3.61
CA VAL A 16 -19.43 -8.04 3.60
C VAL A 16 -18.52 -6.93 4.12
N TYR A 17 -17.67 -7.27 5.06
CA TYR A 17 -16.66 -6.38 5.62
C TYR A 17 -15.27 -6.93 5.37
N ALA A 18 -14.31 -6.03 5.22
CA ALA A 18 -12.90 -6.35 5.34
C ALA A 18 -12.44 -6.06 6.77
N TRP A 19 -12.06 -7.12 7.48
CA TRP A 19 -11.51 -7.06 8.83
C TRP A 19 -9.99 -6.96 8.76
N VAL A 20 -9.45 -5.82 9.18
CA VAL A 20 -8.00 -5.56 9.22
C VAL A 20 -7.46 -5.91 10.59
N ASN A 21 -6.29 -6.54 10.63
CA ASN A 21 -5.73 -7.14 11.85
C ASN A 21 -6.79 -8.02 12.56
N PRO A 22 -7.38 -9.01 11.87
CA PRO A 22 -8.46 -9.83 12.41
C PRO A 22 -8.06 -10.63 13.66
N TYR A 23 -6.75 -10.89 13.83
CA TYR A 23 -6.18 -11.67 14.93
C TYR A 23 -5.11 -10.86 15.69
N PRO A 24 -5.51 -9.90 16.55
CA PRO A 24 -4.60 -8.90 17.14
C PRO A 24 -3.57 -9.45 18.15
N GLY A 25 -3.66 -10.74 18.49
CA GLY A 25 -2.73 -11.40 19.43
C GLY A 25 -1.31 -11.60 18.88
N VAL A 26 -1.13 -11.48 17.56
CA VAL A 26 0.18 -11.62 16.92
C VAL A 26 0.74 -10.22 16.63
N GLN A 27 1.86 -9.86 17.27
CA GLN A 27 2.48 -8.55 17.10
C GLN A 27 3.99 -8.64 17.01
N ASP A 28 4.57 -7.66 16.32
CA ASP A 28 6.00 -7.41 16.26
C ASP A 28 6.31 -6.14 17.07
N ARG A 29 7.48 -6.12 17.70
CA ARG A 29 7.92 -4.96 18.48
C ARG A 29 8.26 -3.77 17.57
N TYR A 30 8.90 -4.03 16.43
CA TYR A 30 9.46 -3.02 15.53
C TYR A 30 8.56 -2.78 14.33
N TYR A 31 7.82 -3.79 13.88
CA TYR A 31 6.93 -3.68 12.72
C TYR A 31 5.47 -3.50 13.13
N GLN A 32 4.79 -2.58 12.46
CA GLN A 32 3.35 -2.38 12.55
C GLN A 32 2.77 -2.56 11.15
N LEU A 33 1.96 -3.61 11.00
CA LEU A 33 1.36 -3.97 9.72
C LEU A 33 -0.04 -3.40 9.63
N GLY A 34 -0.42 -3.04 8.41
CA GLY A 34 -1.71 -2.46 8.12
C GLY A 34 -1.96 -2.32 6.65
N VAL A 35 -3.15 -1.80 6.33
CA VAL A 35 -3.54 -1.46 4.97
C VAL A 35 -4.01 -0.01 4.92
N THR A 36 -3.68 0.67 3.83
CA THR A 36 -4.33 1.91 3.44
C THR A 36 -5.50 1.58 2.54
N TYR A 37 -6.69 2.07 2.88
CA TYR A 37 -7.91 1.96 2.09
C TYR A 37 -8.57 3.34 1.99
N ASN A 38 -8.84 3.80 0.76
CA ASN A 38 -9.39 5.14 0.48
C ASN A 38 -8.65 6.30 1.19
N GLY A 39 -7.32 6.20 1.32
CA GLY A 39 -6.48 7.21 1.97
C GLY A 39 -6.47 7.15 3.50
N VAL A 40 -7.16 6.18 4.10
CA VAL A 40 -7.18 5.96 5.56
C VAL A 40 -6.37 4.71 5.89
N ASP A 41 -5.52 4.83 6.91
CA ASP A 41 -4.69 3.75 7.40
C ASP A 41 -5.41 2.96 8.50
N TYR A 42 -5.44 1.64 8.34
CA TYR A 42 -5.96 0.67 9.29
C TYR A 42 -4.85 -0.30 9.67
N ASP A 43 -4.56 -0.44 10.96
CA ASP A 43 -3.38 -1.17 11.40
C ASP A 43 -3.53 -1.83 12.77
N ALA A 44 -2.50 -2.59 13.14
CA ALA A 44 -2.49 -3.36 14.35
C ALA A 44 -2.68 -2.54 15.66
N ASN A 45 -2.35 -1.24 15.70
CA ASN A 45 -2.55 -0.41 16.89
C ASN A 45 -4.02 -0.04 17.10
N GLN A 46 -4.84 -0.04 16.04
CA GLN A 46 -6.29 0.17 16.13
C GLN A 46 -7.04 -1.09 16.61
N GLY A 47 -6.31 -2.19 16.85
CA GLY A 47 -6.90 -3.49 17.14
C GLY A 47 -7.55 -4.09 15.90
N LYS A 48 -8.65 -4.83 16.09
CA LYS A 48 -9.44 -5.40 15.00
C LYS A 48 -10.29 -4.29 14.36
N SER A 49 -9.90 -3.86 13.17
CA SER A 49 -10.60 -2.80 12.44
C SER A 49 -11.56 -3.37 11.41
N ARG A 50 -12.69 -2.70 11.20
CA ARG A 50 -13.73 -3.12 10.26
C ARG A 50 -13.93 -2.08 9.16
N ILE A 51 -13.79 -2.49 7.90
CA ILE A 51 -14.01 -1.66 6.71
C ILE A 51 -15.24 -2.17 5.97
N ASP A 52 -16.23 -1.31 5.77
CA ASP A 52 -17.39 -1.63 4.94
C ASP A 52 -16.98 -1.68 3.45
N THR A 53 -17.26 -2.80 2.80
CA THR A 53 -16.99 -2.96 1.36
C THR A 53 -18.12 -2.41 0.49
N ASN A 54 -19.22 -1.97 1.11
CA ASN A 54 -20.50 -1.62 0.53
C ASN A 54 -21.12 -2.78 -0.29
N GLN A 55 -20.68 -4.01 -0.04
CA GLN A 55 -21.24 -5.19 -0.68
C GLN A 55 -22.20 -5.88 0.28
N CYS A 56 -23.29 -6.37 -0.29
CA CYS A 56 -24.32 -7.09 0.41
C CYS A 56 -24.70 -8.35 -0.39
N ILE A 57 -24.91 -9.46 0.32
CA ILE A 57 -25.25 -10.76 -0.22
C ILE A 57 -26.59 -11.21 0.37
N ASP A 58 -27.54 -11.54 -0.51
CA ASP A 58 -28.83 -12.07 -0.10
C ASP A 58 -28.71 -13.51 0.41
N SER A 59 -29.54 -13.89 1.37
CA SER A 59 -29.52 -15.25 1.93
C SER A 59 -29.89 -16.28 0.87
N LYS A 60 -29.10 -17.36 0.74
CA LYS A 60 -29.44 -18.50 -0.13
C LYS A 60 -30.80 -19.11 0.23
N ASN A 61 -31.23 -18.98 1.48
CA ASN A 61 -32.50 -19.53 1.94
C ASN A 61 -33.72 -18.76 1.38
N ILE A 62 -33.53 -17.56 0.82
CA ILE A 62 -34.62 -16.76 0.25
C ILE A 62 -35.01 -17.25 -1.16
N ASP A 63 -34.14 -18.01 -1.84
CA ASP A 63 -34.29 -18.47 -3.23
C ASP A 63 -35.49 -19.44 -3.42
N ILE A 64 -36.05 -19.96 -2.33
CA ILE A 64 -37.25 -20.81 -2.37
C ILE A 64 -38.55 -20.02 -2.61
N TYR A 65 -38.51 -18.69 -2.52
CA TYR A 65 -39.66 -17.82 -2.67
C TYR A 65 -39.63 -17.05 -3.99
N THR A 66 -40.79 -16.94 -4.64
CA THR A 66 -40.92 -16.06 -5.81
C THR A 66 -40.94 -14.58 -5.38
N PRO A 67 -40.62 -13.65 -6.29
CA PRO A 67 -40.75 -12.21 -6.02
C PRO A 67 -42.12 -11.82 -5.47
N GLU A 68 -43.21 -12.38 -6.01
CA GLU A 68 -44.59 -12.09 -5.56
C GLU A 68 -44.83 -12.57 -4.12
N GLN A 69 -44.29 -13.72 -3.75
CA GLN A 69 -44.39 -14.24 -2.38
C GLN A 69 -43.63 -13.35 -1.40
N ILE A 70 -42.43 -12.89 -1.76
CA ILE A 70 -41.64 -11.97 -0.94
C ILE A 70 -42.38 -10.66 -0.72
N ILE A 71 -43.01 -10.11 -1.77
CA ILE A 71 -43.84 -8.90 -1.68
C ILE A 71 -45.04 -9.14 -0.76
N ALA A 72 -45.75 -10.26 -0.93
CA ALA A 72 -46.92 -10.60 -0.12
C ALA A 72 -46.57 -10.77 1.38
N MET A 73 -45.36 -11.23 1.69
CA MET A 73 -44.86 -11.36 3.06
C MET A 73 -44.29 -10.05 3.64
N GLY A 74 -44.09 -9.02 2.82
CA GLY A 74 -43.47 -7.76 3.24
C GLY A 74 -41.97 -7.90 3.54
N TRP A 75 -41.28 -8.84 2.90
CA TRP A 75 -39.88 -9.19 3.19
C TRP A 75 -38.85 -8.46 2.33
N GLN A 76 -39.24 -7.40 1.63
CA GLN A 76 -38.34 -6.58 0.80
C GLN A 76 -37.14 -6.05 1.61
N ASN A 77 -37.34 -5.72 2.89
CA ASN A 77 -36.27 -5.22 3.76
C ASN A 77 -35.20 -6.27 4.13
N LYS A 78 -35.45 -7.56 3.86
CA LYS A 78 -34.48 -8.64 4.06
C LYS A 78 -33.52 -8.79 2.89
N ILE A 79 -33.78 -8.11 1.77
CA ILE A 79 -33.02 -8.19 0.53
C ILE A 79 -32.12 -6.95 0.43
N CYS A 80 -30.87 -7.15 0.03
CA CYS A 80 -29.86 -6.11 -0.17
C CYS A 80 -30.35 -4.93 -1.01
N SER A 81 -31.08 -5.23 -2.10
CA SER A 81 -31.58 -4.24 -3.05
C SER A 81 -32.91 -3.62 -2.64
N GLY A 82 -33.64 -4.25 -1.72
CA GLY A 82 -35.06 -3.96 -1.47
C GLY A 82 -36.01 -4.40 -2.60
N ASP A 83 -35.47 -4.98 -3.67
CA ASP A 83 -36.22 -5.38 -4.86
C ASP A 83 -36.19 -6.91 -5.03
N PRO A 84 -37.32 -7.60 -4.82
CA PRO A 84 -37.40 -9.05 -4.98
C PRO A 84 -37.09 -9.58 -6.38
N ALA A 85 -37.11 -8.74 -7.43
CA ALA A 85 -36.67 -9.12 -8.76
C ALA A 85 -35.14 -9.07 -8.93
N ASN A 86 -34.42 -8.57 -7.92
CA ASN A 86 -33.00 -8.25 -7.98
C ASN A 86 -32.25 -8.86 -6.78
N ILE A 87 -32.34 -10.19 -6.66
CA ILE A 87 -31.70 -10.99 -5.61
C ILE A 87 -30.33 -11.48 -6.08
N HIS A 88 -29.35 -11.42 -5.19
CA HIS A 88 -27.98 -11.81 -5.46
C HIS A 88 -27.36 -12.59 -4.31
N MET A 89 -27.24 -13.90 -4.51
CA MET A 89 -26.64 -14.82 -3.54
C MET A 89 -25.10 -14.84 -3.58
N SER A 90 -24.49 -14.06 -4.48
CA SER A 90 -23.05 -13.87 -4.55
C SER A 90 -22.66 -12.48 -5.07
N ARG A 91 -21.42 -12.07 -4.78
CA ARG A 91 -20.83 -10.80 -5.17
C ARG A 91 -19.40 -11.01 -5.63
N THR A 92 -19.05 -10.38 -6.76
CA THR A 92 -17.66 -10.19 -7.17
C THR A 92 -17.37 -8.70 -7.22
N PHE A 93 -16.32 -8.28 -6.52
CA PHE A 93 -15.94 -6.87 -6.48
C PHE A 93 -14.42 -6.70 -6.36
N LEU A 94 -13.94 -5.51 -6.72
CA LEU A 94 -12.53 -5.13 -6.59
C LEU A 94 -12.29 -4.54 -5.20
N ALA A 95 -11.38 -5.12 -4.43
CA ALA A 95 -10.85 -4.52 -3.22
C ALA A 95 -9.44 -4.02 -3.51
N ARG A 96 -9.23 -2.70 -3.50
CA ARG A 96 -7.92 -2.08 -3.69
C ARG A 96 -7.41 -1.58 -2.34
N MET A 97 -6.52 -2.34 -1.74
CA MET A 97 -5.85 -2.02 -0.49
C MET A 97 -4.36 -1.92 -0.75
N ARG A 98 -3.71 -0.89 -0.19
CA ARG A 98 -2.25 -0.80 -0.20
C ARG A 98 -1.73 -1.38 1.09
N LEU A 99 -0.98 -2.47 1.01
CA LEU A 99 -0.27 -3.01 2.16
C LEU A 99 0.88 -2.08 2.56
N TYR A 100 1.12 -1.95 3.86
CA TYR A 100 2.34 -1.34 4.37
C TYR A 100 2.88 -2.05 5.61
N VAL A 101 4.18 -1.86 5.83
CA VAL A 101 4.90 -2.18 7.06
C VAL A 101 5.48 -0.89 7.59
N LYS A 102 4.98 -0.42 8.73
CA LYS A 102 5.48 0.78 9.41
C LYS A 102 6.51 0.38 10.45
N ILE A 103 7.65 1.06 10.44
CA ILE A 103 8.70 0.90 11.46
C ILE A 103 8.30 1.74 12.68
N ARG A 104 8.05 1.08 13.82
CA ARG A 104 7.70 1.71 15.10
C ARG A 104 8.91 2.26 15.83
N GLU A 105 9.97 1.45 15.83
CA GLU A 105 11.28 1.70 16.43
C GLU A 105 12.30 1.05 15.49
N MET A 106 13.50 1.62 15.37
CA MET A 106 14.54 1.02 14.54
C MET A 106 14.94 -0.34 15.15
N PRO A 107 14.76 -1.45 14.42
CA PRO A 107 15.17 -2.74 14.92
C PRO A 107 16.71 -2.84 15.01
N PRO A 108 17.24 -3.69 15.91
CA PRO A 108 18.66 -4.08 15.86
C PRO A 108 19.05 -4.61 14.48
N HIS A 109 20.32 -4.46 14.11
CA HIS A 109 20.88 -4.84 12.81
C HIS A 109 20.51 -6.24 12.29
N ASP A 110 20.50 -7.22 13.21
CA ASP A 110 20.25 -8.64 12.91
C ASP A 110 18.85 -9.07 13.34
N TYR A 111 17.95 -8.12 13.57
CA TYR A 111 16.58 -8.43 13.90
C TYR A 111 15.90 -9.13 12.72
N GLN A 112 15.22 -10.22 13.05
CA GLN A 112 14.29 -10.90 12.16
C GLN A 112 12.93 -10.88 12.84
N SER A 113 11.91 -10.49 12.07
CA SER A 113 10.54 -10.54 12.55
C SER A 113 10.17 -11.97 12.91
N THR A 114 9.47 -12.14 14.04
CA THR A 114 8.86 -13.42 14.39
C THR A 114 7.49 -13.63 13.70
N LEU A 115 7.02 -12.63 12.95
CA LEU A 115 5.78 -12.72 12.17
C LEU A 115 6.03 -13.51 10.88
N SER A 116 5.93 -14.83 10.95
CA SER A 116 6.16 -15.71 9.80
C SER A 116 4.96 -15.77 8.84
N ASP A 117 3.76 -15.86 9.40
CA ASP A 117 2.49 -15.85 8.67
C ASP A 117 1.47 -14.95 9.39
N TYR A 118 1.30 -13.74 8.87
CA TYR A 118 0.43 -12.73 9.45
C TYR A 118 -0.79 -12.47 8.55
N ILE A 119 -1.98 -12.75 9.07
CA ILE A 119 -3.23 -12.44 8.37
C ILE A 119 -3.53 -10.95 8.57
N VAL A 120 -3.34 -10.17 7.51
CA VAL A 120 -3.55 -8.71 7.55
C VAL A 120 -5.01 -8.33 7.30
N VAL A 121 -5.70 -9.06 6.43
CA VAL A 121 -7.09 -8.81 6.06
C VAL A 121 -7.85 -10.12 5.93
N GLN A 122 -9.05 -10.18 6.50
CA GLN A 122 -10.04 -11.24 6.25
C GLN A 122 -11.35 -10.61 5.78
N PHE A 123 -11.94 -11.16 4.73
CA PHE A 123 -13.30 -10.80 4.32
C PHE A 123 -14.30 -11.70 5.05
N ASP A 124 -15.26 -11.08 5.73
CA ASP A 124 -16.25 -11.78 6.55
C ASP A 124 -17.55 -10.97 6.69
N GLY A 125 -18.56 -11.57 7.30
CA GLY A 125 -19.83 -10.94 7.61
C GLY A 125 -19.73 -9.85 8.70
N ALA A 126 -20.88 -9.24 8.99
CA ALA A 126 -20.99 -8.11 9.93
C ALA A 126 -20.73 -8.49 11.40
N GLY A 127 -20.98 -9.75 11.75
CA GLY A 127 -21.00 -10.24 13.13
C GLY A 127 -19.62 -10.23 13.81
N SER A 128 -18.60 -10.73 13.11
CA SER A 128 -17.18 -10.69 13.46
C SER A 128 -16.42 -11.49 12.40
N VAL A 129 -15.09 -11.44 12.45
CA VAL A 129 -14.21 -12.49 11.94
C VAL A 129 -14.67 -13.84 12.49
N ASN A 130 -14.93 -14.80 11.61
CA ASN A 130 -15.07 -16.21 11.95
C ASN A 130 -13.65 -16.80 12.08
N GLU A 131 -13.35 -17.27 13.29
CA GLU A 131 -12.05 -17.79 13.69
C GLU A 131 -11.94 -19.32 13.52
N ASP A 132 -13.02 -19.99 13.10
CA ASP A 132 -13.02 -21.44 12.86
C ASP A 132 -11.98 -21.78 11.77
N PRO A 133 -11.01 -22.68 12.03
CA PRO A 133 -10.00 -23.08 11.06
C PRO A 133 -10.57 -23.71 9.78
N THR A 134 -11.79 -24.25 9.84
CA THR A 134 -12.50 -24.86 8.71
C THR A 134 -13.32 -23.86 7.91
N ALA A 135 -13.48 -22.61 8.40
CA ALA A 135 -14.17 -21.56 7.69
C ALA A 135 -13.42 -21.19 6.40
N GLN A 136 -14.15 -21.12 5.29
CA GLN A 136 -13.61 -20.84 3.96
C GLN A 136 -13.58 -19.34 3.65
N ASN A 137 -13.14 -18.53 4.61
CA ASN A 137 -13.03 -17.09 4.41
C ASN A 137 -11.79 -16.72 3.59
N LEU A 138 -11.92 -15.69 2.75
CA LEU A 138 -10.79 -15.14 2.03
C LEU A 138 -9.88 -14.36 2.99
N LYS A 139 -8.65 -14.86 3.16
CA LYS A 139 -7.61 -14.28 4.01
C LYS A 139 -6.43 -13.81 3.16
N TYR A 140 -5.92 -12.63 3.46
CA TYR A 140 -4.68 -12.12 2.89
C TYR A 140 -3.57 -12.26 3.92
N HIS A 141 -2.56 -13.05 3.54
CA HIS A 141 -1.42 -13.39 4.37
C HIS A 141 -0.20 -12.58 3.93
N ILE A 142 0.59 -12.17 4.91
CA ILE A 142 1.93 -11.61 4.71
C ILE A 142 2.89 -12.61 5.31
N THR A 143 3.79 -13.10 4.46
CA THR A 143 4.85 -14.01 4.85
C THR A 143 6.20 -13.42 4.46
N GLY A 144 7.29 -13.96 5.02
CA GLY A 144 8.63 -13.55 4.66
C GLY A 144 9.12 -12.29 5.35
N LEU A 145 8.45 -11.82 6.41
CA LEU A 145 8.89 -10.64 7.17
C LEU A 145 10.23 -10.86 7.87
N GLU A 146 10.59 -12.12 8.15
CA GLU A 146 11.91 -12.54 8.62
C GLU A 146 13.03 -12.27 7.60
N ASN A 147 12.69 -12.07 6.32
CA ASN A 147 13.62 -11.73 5.25
C ASN A 147 13.77 -10.23 5.02
N ILE A 148 13.04 -9.39 5.77
CA ILE A 148 13.13 -7.93 5.69
C ILE A 148 14.17 -7.43 6.68
N ARG A 149 15.18 -6.73 6.16
CA ARG A 149 16.17 -6.00 6.95
C ARG A 149 15.98 -4.49 6.77
N VAL A 150 15.87 -3.78 7.89
CA VAL A 150 15.84 -2.30 7.89
C VAL A 150 17.27 -1.79 7.92
N LEU A 151 17.61 -0.92 6.97
CA LEU A 151 18.90 -0.23 6.98
C LEU A 151 18.83 0.97 7.94
N ASP A 152 19.73 1.02 8.91
CA ASP A 152 19.86 2.07 9.91
C ASP A 152 20.69 3.27 9.47
N CYS A 153 20.98 3.35 8.18
CA CYS A 153 21.81 4.39 7.63
C CYS A 153 21.04 5.39 6.77
N SER A 154 21.37 6.66 6.93
CA SER A 154 20.83 7.74 6.09
C SER A 154 21.92 8.37 5.21
N VAL A 155 21.46 8.98 4.13
CA VAL A 155 22.29 9.70 3.17
C VAL A 155 21.77 11.12 3.05
N ASN A 156 22.62 12.09 3.30
CA ASN A 156 22.32 13.50 3.05
C ASN A 156 22.98 13.94 1.75
N PHE A 157 22.24 14.64 0.89
CA PHE A 157 22.77 15.25 -0.32
C PHE A 157 22.87 16.75 -0.13
N SER A 158 23.97 17.33 -0.58
CA SER A 158 24.16 18.78 -0.66
C SER A 158 24.71 19.14 -2.03
N ILE A 159 24.16 20.19 -2.63
CA ILE A 159 24.56 20.67 -3.96
C ILE A 159 25.09 22.08 -3.80
N SER A 160 26.25 22.36 -4.39
CA SER A 160 26.85 23.70 -4.44
C SER A 160 26.99 24.16 -5.89
N PRO A 161 26.56 25.38 -6.24
CA PRO A 161 25.96 26.38 -5.36
C PRO A 161 24.56 25.96 -4.89
N GLU A 162 24.14 26.45 -3.72
CA GLU A 162 22.84 26.13 -3.12
C GLU A 162 21.65 26.55 -3.99
N THR A 163 21.86 27.54 -4.88
CA THR A 163 20.88 27.97 -5.86
C THR A 163 20.57 26.89 -6.90
N GLN A 164 21.43 25.86 -7.04
CA GLN A 164 21.38 24.84 -8.08
C GLN A 164 21.41 25.40 -9.51
N VAL A 165 21.84 26.65 -9.65
CA VAL A 165 21.99 27.35 -10.93
C VAL A 165 23.47 27.60 -11.17
N ILE A 166 23.98 27.08 -12.29
CA ILE A 166 25.35 27.33 -12.74
C ILE A 166 25.33 28.45 -13.77
N ASP A 167 25.66 29.67 -13.31
CA ASP A 167 25.77 30.83 -14.19
C ASP A 167 27.16 30.89 -14.85
N PHE A 168 27.19 30.66 -16.16
CA PHE A 168 28.39 30.79 -16.99
C PHE A 168 28.77 32.25 -17.29
N GLY A 169 27.91 33.21 -16.93
CA GLY A 169 28.05 34.63 -17.22
C GLY A 169 27.72 34.95 -18.67
N LYS A 170 28.02 36.19 -19.07
CA LYS A 170 27.90 36.62 -20.47
C LYS A 170 29.19 36.31 -21.22
N PHE A 171 29.07 35.67 -22.37
CA PHE A 171 30.17 35.40 -23.28
C PHE A 171 29.70 35.64 -24.73
N ASN A 172 30.64 35.85 -25.63
CA ASN A 172 30.38 36.04 -27.05
C ASN A 172 31.05 34.94 -27.90
N LEU A 173 30.83 35.00 -29.22
CA LEU A 173 31.38 34.03 -30.17
C LEU A 173 32.93 33.98 -30.20
N LEU A 174 33.61 35.10 -29.93
CA LEU A 174 35.07 35.13 -29.86
C LEU A 174 35.56 34.42 -28.58
N ASP A 175 34.86 34.57 -27.47
CA ASP A 175 35.23 33.96 -26.19
C ASP A 175 35.18 32.43 -26.29
N ILE A 176 34.06 31.87 -26.79
CA ILE A 176 33.88 30.41 -26.91
C ILE A 176 34.80 29.77 -27.96
N ARG A 177 35.28 30.55 -28.95
CA ARG A 177 36.25 30.08 -29.95
C ARG A 177 37.67 30.04 -29.42
N ARG A 178 37.99 30.87 -28.42
CA ARG A 178 39.35 31.01 -27.87
C ARG A 178 39.60 30.06 -26.71
N HIS A 179 38.57 29.75 -25.91
CA HIS A 179 38.69 28.83 -24.78
C HIS A 179 37.34 28.22 -24.37
N THR A 180 37.41 27.05 -23.74
CA THR A 180 36.26 26.43 -23.10
C THR A 180 35.84 27.22 -21.86
N MET A 181 34.55 27.52 -21.74
CA MET A 181 33.97 28.12 -20.54
C MET A 181 33.69 27.02 -19.52
N SER A 182 34.29 27.09 -18.34
CA SER A 182 34.12 26.08 -17.29
C SER A 182 33.64 26.71 -15.99
N LYS A 183 32.70 26.02 -15.34
CA LYS A 183 32.21 26.34 -14.00
C LYS A 183 32.20 25.07 -13.16
N THR A 184 32.51 25.22 -11.89
CA THR A 184 32.52 24.11 -10.95
C THR A 184 31.21 24.11 -10.18
N PHE A 185 30.62 22.93 -10.08
CA PHE A 185 29.58 22.62 -9.12
C PHE A 185 30.02 21.40 -8.34
N SER A 186 29.41 21.15 -7.19
CA SER A 186 29.67 19.93 -6.43
C SER A 186 28.38 19.33 -5.93
N ILE A 187 28.34 17.99 -5.99
CA ILE A 187 27.34 17.19 -5.29
C ILE A 187 28.11 16.44 -4.22
N LYS A 188 27.79 16.73 -2.97
CA LYS A 188 28.37 16.06 -1.83
C LYS A 188 27.30 15.20 -1.18
N THR A 189 27.54 13.90 -1.27
CA THR A 189 26.78 12.89 -0.54
C THR A 189 27.49 12.64 0.79
N THR A 190 26.83 12.94 1.90
CA THR A 190 27.33 12.66 3.24
C THR A 190 26.55 11.48 3.80
N LYS A 191 27.21 10.32 3.90
CA LYS A 191 26.68 9.19 4.66
C LYS A 191 26.61 9.60 6.12
N SER A 192 25.43 9.61 6.72
CA SER A 192 25.32 9.77 8.17
C SER A 192 25.71 8.43 8.80
N GLN A 193 27.01 8.21 8.96
CA GLN A 193 27.51 7.16 9.83
C GLN A 193 27.54 7.71 11.24
N ASN A 194 26.43 7.61 11.94
CA ASN A 194 26.50 7.63 13.40
C ASN A 194 27.06 6.25 13.82
N ASP A 195 27.47 6.07 15.09
CA ASP A 195 27.88 4.74 15.62
C ASP A 195 26.78 3.66 15.49
N GLN A 196 25.60 4.04 14.98
CA GLN A 196 24.46 3.18 14.68
C GLN A 196 24.39 2.72 13.23
N CYS A 197 25.20 3.19 12.28
CA CYS A 197 25.16 2.65 10.90
C CYS A 197 25.98 1.36 10.85
N THR A 198 25.30 0.25 11.04
CA THR A 198 25.90 -1.07 11.20
C THR A 198 26.23 -1.72 9.85
N ASP A 199 25.56 -1.28 8.78
CA ASP A 199 25.78 -1.78 7.41
C ASP A 199 26.68 -0.89 6.53
N GLY A 200 27.57 -1.55 5.79
CA GLY A 200 28.21 -0.96 4.63
C GLY A 200 27.24 -0.93 3.45
N PHE A 201 26.81 0.26 3.03
CA PHE A 201 25.99 0.40 1.82
C PHE A 201 26.69 1.27 0.77
N LYS A 202 26.38 1.00 -0.51
CA LYS A 202 26.90 1.76 -1.65
C LYS A 202 25.85 2.78 -2.07
N VAL A 203 26.29 4.03 -2.21
CA VAL A 203 25.47 5.08 -2.83
C VAL A 203 25.88 5.18 -4.30
N SER A 204 24.91 5.06 -5.20
CA SER A 204 25.04 5.47 -6.58
C SER A 204 24.27 6.77 -6.79
N SER A 205 24.75 7.59 -7.72
CA SER A 205 24.06 8.81 -8.14
C SER A 205 24.11 8.88 -9.65
N SER A 206 23.00 9.30 -10.24
CA SER A 206 22.82 9.41 -11.69
C SER A 206 22.21 10.76 -12.00
N PHE A 207 22.60 11.36 -13.11
CA PHE A 207 21.99 12.57 -13.64
C PHE A 207 20.95 12.19 -14.69
N TYR A 208 19.83 12.90 -14.69
CA TYR A 208 18.77 12.74 -15.68
C TYR A 208 18.45 14.10 -16.28
N THR A 209 18.10 14.09 -17.56
CA THR A 209 17.68 15.25 -18.32
C THR A 209 16.48 14.86 -19.17
N GLU A 210 15.56 15.79 -19.39
CA GLU A 210 14.46 15.61 -20.35
C GLU A 210 14.90 15.97 -21.78
N GLU A 211 16.03 16.67 -21.91
CA GLU A 211 16.61 17.05 -23.20
C GLU A 211 17.36 15.90 -23.88
N THR A 212 17.33 15.88 -25.21
CA THR A 212 18.09 14.90 -26.00
C THR A 212 19.59 15.17 -25.85
N LEU A 213 20.32 14.18 -25.36
CA LEU A 213 21.78 14.25 -25.29
C LEU A 213 22.40 14.05 -26.67
N VAL A 214 23.54 14.70 -26.89
CA VAL A 214 24.38 14.57 -28.07
C VAL A 214 25.74 13.97 -27.68
N GLU A 215 26.57 13.66 -28.68
CA GLU A 215 27.91 13.08 -28.48
C GLU A 215 27.91 11.80 -27.63
N GLU A 216 27.05 10.83 -28.01
CA GLU A 216 26.94 9.54 -27.30
C GLU A 216 26.56 9.70 -25.83
N ASP A 217 25.52 10.49 -25.54
CA ASP A 217 25.00 10.74 -24.20
C ASP A 217 25.97 11.49 -23.25
N LYS A 218 26.92 12.26 -23.80
CA LYS A 218 27.94 12.99 -23.01
C LYS A 218 27.72 14.50 -22.95
N ALA A 219 26.89 15.06 -23.83
CA ALA A 219 26.70 16.51 -23.92
C ALA A 219 25.23 16.89 -24.08
N LEU A 220 24.86 18.04 -23.51
CA LEU A 220 23.59 18.70 -23.76
C LEU A 220 23.81 19.76 -24.84
N LEU A 221 22.96 19.76 -25.87
CA LEU A 221 22.93 20.89 -26.80
C LEU A 221 22.18 22.04 -26.14
N ILE A 222 22.92 22.88 -25.43
CA ILE A 222 22.43 24.16 -24.92
C ILE A 222 22.21 25.01 -26.18
N GLY A 223 20.97 25.10 -26.66
CA GLY A 223 20.64 25.90 -27.85
C GLY A 223 21.06 27.36 -27.69
N ASN A 224 20.84 28.19 -28.71
CA ASN A 224 20.79 29.63 -28.45
C ASN A 224 19.58 29.84 -27.54
N GLY A 225 19.84 30.20 -26.28
CA GLY A 225 18.80 30.32 -25.24
C GLY A 225 17.52 31.00 -25.69
#